data_AF-A0A9R1XE00-F1
#
_entry.id   AF-A0A9R1XE00-F1
#
_cell.length_a   1.000
_cell.length_b   1.000
_cell.length_c   1.000
_cell.angle_alpha   90.00
_cell.angle_beta   90.00
_cell.angle_gamma   90.00
#
_symmetry.space_group_name_H-M   'P 1'
#
loop_
_entity.id
_entity.type
_entity.pdbx_description
1 polymer ?
#
loop_
_entity_poly.entity_id
_entity_poly.type
_entity_poly.pdbx_seq_one_letter_code
_entity_poly.pdbx_strand_id
1 'polypeptide(L)'
;MVNSLARMHIKDNQHFSIVEDEGFREYSRDFQPLFKLPSSCLTVHWVDEMCVLRNKIPNFCPITNHKGVTIRKVIYKCLQNWGIEKVFIVSVDNASSNDGAIRCYAHIINLVVRDELEEHFSSITKI
;
A
#
# COMPACT_ATOMS: atom_id res chain seq x y z
N MET A 1 -10.70 -2.12 -15.80
CA MET A 1 -10.47 -0.67 -15.73
C MET A 1 -9.42 -0.31 -14.69
N VAL A 2 -9.59 -0.67 -13.40
CA VAL A 2 -8.60 -0.42 -12.33
C VAL A 2 -7.19 -0.92 -12.66
N ASN A 3 -7.05 -2.16 -13.15
CA ASN A 3 -5.74 -2.69 -13.59
C ASN A 3 -5.17 -1.99 -14.83
N SER A 4 -6.02 -1.43 -15.69
CA SER A 4 -5.57 -0.67 -16.86
C SER A 4 -5.07 0.72 -16.46
N LEU A 5 -5.71 1.35 -15.48
CA LEU A 5 -5.21 2.59 -14.87
C LEU A 5 -3.85 2.35 -14.22
N ALA A 6 -3.65 1.22 -13.53
CA ALA A 6 -2.38 0.93 -12.86
C ALA A 6 -1.27 0.74 -13.90
N ARG A 7 -1.60 0.07 -15.01
CA ARG A 7 -0.70 -0.07 -16.16
C ARG A 7 -0.37 1.25 -16.82
N MET A 8 -1.29 2.20 -16.92
CA MET A 8 -1.02 3.54 -17.46
C MET A 8 0.06 4.26 -16.64
N HIS A 9 -0.09 4.32 -15.31
CA HIS A 9 0.92 4.94 -14.45
C HIS A 9 2.30 4.28 -14.58
N ILE A 10 2.34 2.94 -14.62
CA ILE A 10 3.60 2.20 -14.71
C ILE A 10 4.24 2.34 -16.09
N LYS A 11 3.46 2.20 -17.17
CA LYS A 11 3.98 2.19 -18.55
C LYS A 11 4.37 3.58 -19.01
N ASP A 12 3.56 4.57 -18.66
CA ASP A 12 3.69 5.94 -19.17
C ASP A 12 4.42 6.85 -18.15
N ASN A 13 4.92 6.27 -17.06
CA ASN A 13 5.58 6.94 -15.94
C ASN A 13 4.78 8.15 -15.42
N GLN A 14 3.45 8.02 -15.42
CA GLN A 14 2.53 9.10 -15.03
C GLN A 14 2.35 9.14 -13.52
N HIS A 15 2.43 10.34 -12.95
CA HIS A 15 2.23 10.52 -11.53
C HIS A 15 0.80 10.13 -11.12
N PHE A 16 0.63 9.59 -9.91
CA PHE A 16 -0.70 9.17 -9.44
C PHE A 16 -1.68 10.35 -9.36
N SER A 17 -1.18 11.57 -9.16
CA SER A 17 -2.00 12.79 -9.04
C SER A 17 -2.90 13.09 -10.26
N ILE A 18 -2.64 12.50 -11.44
CA ILE A 18 -3.51 12.71 -12.61
C ILE A 18 -4.96 12.28 -12.35
N VAL A 19 -5.19 11.37 -11.40
CA VAL A 19 -6.57 10.96 -11.01
C VAL A 19 -7.32 12.07 -10.27
N GLU A 20 -6.61 13.10 -9.80
CA GLU A 20 -7.15 14.26 -9.11
C GLU A 20 -7.44 15.43 -10.06
N ASP A 21 -6.80 15.45 -11.24
CA ASP A 21 -6.94 16.50 -12.24
C ASP A 21 -8.38 16.57 -12.78
N GLU A 22 -8.91 17.80 -12.87
CA GLU A 22 -10.29 18.05 -13.29
C GLU A 22 -10.61 17.45 -14.66
N GLY A 23 -9.77 17.72 -15.67
CA GLY A 23 -9.97 17.21 -17.03
C GLY A 23 -9.95 15.69 -17.11
N PHE A 24 -9.10 15.01 -16.34
CA PHE A 24 -9.06 13.54 -16.33
C PHE A 24 -10.28 12.95 -15.62
N ARG A 25 -10.80 13.63 -14.58
CA ARG A 25 -12.02 13.26 -13.88
C ARG A 25 -13.27 13.44 -14.74
N GLU A 26 -13.33 14.52 -15.53
CA GLU A 26 -14.39 14.75 -16.52
C GLU A 26 -14.35 13.68 -17.60
N TYR A 27 -13.19 13.48 -18.24
CA TYR A 27 -13.00 12.43 -19.25
C TYR A 27 -13.43 11.05 -18.73
N SER A 28 -12.99 10.67 -17.52
CA SER A 28 -13.34 9.38 -16.92
C SER A 28 -14.83 9.25 -16.62
N ARG A 29 -15.49 10.35 -16.19
CA ARG A 29 -16.93 10.38 -15.89
C ARG A 29 -17.76 10.27 -17.15
N ASP A 30 -17.37 10.95 -18.22
CA ASP A 30 -18.08 10.91 -19.49
C ASP A 30 -17.92 9.56 -20.19
N PHE A 31 -16.73 8.95 -20.08
CA PHE A 31 -16.46 7.63 -20.66
C PHE A 31 -17.16 6.49 -19.91
N GLN A 32 -17.17 6.51 -18.58
CA GLN A 32 -17.83 5.50 -17.76
C GLN A 32 -18.32 6.13 -16.45
N PRO A 33 -19.56 6.65 -16.40
CA PRO A 33 -20.09 7.40 -15.25
C PRO A 33 -20.10 6.61 -13.93
N LEU A 34 -20.21 5.28 -14.01
CA LEU A 34 -20.21 4.39 -12.86
C LEU A 34 -18.80 4.06 -12.34
N PHE A 35 -17.75 4.43 -13.09
CA PHE A 35 -16.38 4.23 -12.64
C PHE A 35 -15.99 5.27 -11.60
N LYS A 36 -15.57 4.78 -10.43
CA LYS A 36 -14.95 5.63 -9.42
C LYS A 36 -13.44 5.53 -9.57
N LEU A 37 -12.82 6.66 -9.90
CA LEU A 37 -11.37 6.78 -9.88
C LEU A 37 -10.84 6.45 -8.49
N PRO A 38 -9.75 5.67 -8.39
CA PRO A 38 -9.14 5.39 -7.10
C PRO A 38 -8.54 6.68 -6.54
N SER A 39 -8.84 6.97 -5.27
CA SER A 39 -8.30 8.13 -4.53
C SER A 39 -7.08 7.77 -3.68
N SER A 40 -6.66 6.51 -3.70
CA SER A 40 -5.55 6.00 -2.89
C SER A 40 -4.87 4.82 -3.56
N CYS A 41 -3.55 4.76 -3.42
CA CYS A 41 -2.70 3.74 -4.01
C CYS A 41 -1.76 3.20 -2.92
N LEU A 42 -1.58 1.88 -2.87
CA LEU A 42 -0.47 1.30 -2.11
C LEU A 42 0.71 1.15 -3.07
N THR A 43 1.89 1.58 -2.63
CA THR A 43 3.15 1.33 -3.32
C THR A 43 4.05 0.52 -2.40
N VAL A 44 4.60 -0.59 -2.91
CA VAL A 44 5.55 -1.42 -2.20
C VAL A 44 6.93 -1.13 -2.74
N HIS A 45 7.89 -0.96 -1.85
CA HIS A 45 9.30 -0.74 -2.16
C HIS A 45 10.13 -1.90 -1.59
N TRP A 46 11.10 -2.40 -2.34
CA TRP A 46 12.03 -3.43 -1.89
C TRP A 46 13.40 -3.25 -2.54
N VAL A 47 14.44 -3.83 -1.93
CA VAL A 47 15.78 -3.90 -2.51
C VAL A 47 15.96 -5.31 -3.08
N ASP A 48 16.36 -5.42 -4.34
CA ASP A 48 16.61 -6.72 -4.97
C ASP A 48 18.02 -7.26 -4.66
N GLU A 49 18.31 -8.47 -5.16
CA GLU A 49 19.61 -9.15 -4.98
C GLU A 49 20.80 -8.36 -5.56
N MET A 50 20.54 -7.41 -6.46
CA MET A 50 21.54 -6.52 -7.05
C MET A 50 21.69 -5.20 -6.28
N CYS A 51 21.08 -5.10 -5.10
CA CYS A 51 21.01 -3.89 -4.28
C CYS A 51 20.32 -2.71 -4.96
N VAL A 52 19.42 -2.96 -5.92
CA VAL A 52 18.67 -1.92 -6.61
C VAL A 52 17.33 -1.71 -5.92
N LEU A 53 17.01 -0.46 -5.59
CA LEU A 53 15.69 -0.09 -5.08
C LEU A 53 14.64 -0.27 -6.18
N ARG A 54 13.66 -1.13 -5.91
CA ARG A 54 12.50 -1.39 -6.77
C ARG A 54 11.24 -0.89 -6.10
N ASN A 55 10.25 -0.54 -6.91
CA ASN A 55 8.91 -0.22 -6.45
C ASN A 55 7.85 -0.82 -7.36
N LYS A 56 6.67 -1.07 -6.80
CA LYS A 56 5.51 -1.57 -7.55
C LYS A 56 4.22 -1.09 -6.91
N ILE A 57 3.22 -0.83 -7.73
CA ILE A 57 1.84 -0.64 -7.28
C ILE A 57 1.18 -2.04 -7.26
N PRO A 58 1.08 -2.71 -6.11
CA PRO A 58 0.41 -4.00 -6.02
C PRO A 58 -1.07 -3.91 -6.38
N ASN A 59 -1.76 -2.88 -5.92
CA ASN A 59 -3.16 -2.68 -6.24
C ASN A 59 -3.58 -1.24 -5.99
N PHE A 60 -4.62 -0.82 -6.70
CA PHE A 60 -5.41 0.29 -6.21
C PHE A 60 -6.33 -0.19 -5.11
N CYS A 61 -6.36 0.57 -4.04
CA CYS A 61 -6.98 0.19 -2.79
C CYS A 61 -7.99 1.28 -2.44
N PRO A 62 -9.23 1.22 -2.97
CA PRO A 62 -10.24 2.23 -2.68
C PRO A 62 -10.52 2.26 -1.17
N ILE A 63 -10.24 3.39 -0.54
CA ILE A 63 -10.50 3.60 0.88
C ILE A 63 -11.88 4.26 1.00
N THR A 64 -12.83 3.58 1.63
CA THR A 64 -14.22 4.05 1.74
C THR A 64 -14.42 5.14 2.80
N ASN A 65 -13.49 5.25 3.75
CA ASN A 65 -13.39 6.36 4.70
C ASN A 65 -11.97 6.45 5.27
N HIS A 66 -11.57 7.65 5.69
CA HIS A 66 -10.23 7.91 6.24
C HIS A 66 -10.08 7.50 7.72
N LYS A 67 -10.83 6.50 8.20
CA LYS A 67 -10.63 5.99 9.57
C LYS A 67 -9.47 4.99 9.56
N GLY A 68 -8.57 5.11 10.54
CA GLY A 68 -7.39 4.24 10.62
C GLY A 68 -7.67 2.74 10.59
N VAL A 69 -8.82 2.30 11.13
CA VAL A 69 -9.28 0.89 11.08
C VAL A 69 -9.58 0.44 9.65
N THR A 70 -10.18 1.30 8.83
CA THR A 70 -10.51 1.01 7.43
C THR A 70 -9.24 0.92 6.59
N ILE A 71 -8.36 1.93 6.74
CA ILE A 71 -7.05 1.98 6.10
C ILE A 71 -6.27 0.70 6.42
N ARG A 72 -6.23 0.31 7.71
CA ARG A 72 -5.57 -0.93 8.16
C ARG A 72 -6.08 -2.17 7.44
N LYS A 73 -7.40 -2.37 7.39
CA LYS A 73 -8.02 -3.54 6.73
C LYS A 73 -7.68 -3.60 5.25
N VAL A 74 -7.65 -2.44 4.59
CA VAL A 74 -7.35 -2.35 3.16
C VAL A 74 -5.88 -2.71 2.89
N ILE A 75 -4.94 -2.16 3.65
CA ILE A 75 -3.51 -2.49 3.49
C ILE A 75 -3.28 -3.97 3.83
N TYR A 76 -3.82 -4.48 4.94
CA TYR A 76 -3.68 -5.88 5.33
C TYR A 76 -4.17 -6.84 4.22
N LYS A 77 -5.35 -6.58 3.66
CA LYS A 77 -5.89 -7.38 2.56
C LYS A 77 -5.02 -7.30 1.30
N CYS A 78 -4.42 -6.13 1.03
CA CYS A 78 -3.50 -5.97 -0.08
C CYS A 78 -2.24 -6.84 0.09
N LEU A 79 -1.61 -6.78 1.28
CA LEU A 79 -0.42 -7.58 1.59
C LEU A 79 -0.71 -9.09 1.50
N GLN A 80 -1.82 -9.54 2.08
CA GLN A 80 -2.26 -10.94 2.02
C GLN A 80 -2.48 -11.42 0.59
N ASN A 81 -3.17 -10.63 -0.24
CA ASN A 81 -3.39 -10.98 -1.66
C ASN A 81 -2.08 -11.08 -2.46
N TRP A 82 -1.03 -10.41 -2.00
CA TRP A 82 0.28 -10.40 -2.64
C TRP A 82 1.25 -11.41 -2.00
N GLY A 83 0.83 -12.16 -0.97
CA GLY A 83 1.70 -13.07 -0.23
C GLY A 83 2.83 -12.35 0.52
N ILE A 84 2.65 -11.07 0.87
CA ILE A 84 3.64 -10.30 1.60
C ILE A 84 3.39 -10.50 3.10
N GLU A 85 4.25 -11.30 3.72
CA GLU A 85 4.17 -11.62 5.14
C GLU A 85 4.97 -10.64 6.00
N LYS A 86 6.06 -10.09 5.45
CA LYS A 86 7.04 -9.27 6.18
C LYS A 86 7.07 -7.85 5.63
N VAL A 87 6.90 -6.86 6.50
CA VAL A 87 6.94 -5.44 6.15
C VAL A 87 7.89 -4.73 7.11
N PHE A 88 8.97 -4.16 6.57
CA PHE A 88 9.98 -3.47 7.37
C PHE A 88 9.55 -2.07 7.76
N ILE A 89 9.04 -1.28 6.80
CA ILE A 89 8.64 0.12 6.99
C ILE A 89 7.32 0.37 6.27
N VAL A 90 6.42 1.11 6.93
CA VAL A 90 5.24 1.71 6.31
C VAL A 90 5.39 3.22 6.38
N SER A 91 5.48 3.87 5.24
CA SER A 91 5.41 5.34 5.12
C SER A 91 4.00 5.74 4.68
N VAL A 92 3.49 6.81 5.26
CA VAL A 92 2.22 7.41 4.89
C VAL A 92 2.43 8.91 4.70
N ASP A 93 1.53 9.56 3.98
CA ASP A 93 1.51 11.01 3.88
C ASP A 93 1.16 11.66 5.23
N ASN A 94 1.47 12.95 5.37
CA ASN A 94 1.28 13.73 6.59
C ASN A 94 -0.21 14.11 6.81
N ALA A 95 -1.09 13.13 6.82
CA ALA A 95 -2.52 13.28 7.06
C ALA A 95 -2.87 12.74 8.45
N SER A 96 -3.58 13.53 9.26
CA SER A 96 -3.99 13.17 10.64
C SER A 96 -4.83 11.88 10.73
N SER A 97 -5.48 11.52 9.62
CA SER A 97 -6.23 10.27 9.46
C SER A 97 -5.35 9.02 9.59
N ASN A 98 -4.05 9.15 9.29
CA ASN A 98 -3.10 8.05 9.32
C ASN A 98 -2.56 7.75 10.73
N ASP A 99 -2.63 8.69 11.68
CA ASP A 99 -2.13 8.48 13.05
C ASP A 99 -2.78 7.27 13.73
N GLY A 100 -4.09 7.10 13.53
CA GLY A 100 -4.82 5.94 14.01
C GLY A 100 -4.47 4.64 13.29
N ALA A 101 -4.16 4.72 11.98
CA ALA A 101 -3.74 3.57 11.17
C ALA A 101 -2.35 3.07 11.59
N ILE A 102 -1.40 4.01 11.72
CA ILE A 102 -0.02 3.75 12.12
C ILE A 102 0.02 3.20 13.55
N ARG A 103 -0.73 3.75 14.51
CA ARG A 103 -0.74 3.23 15.88
C ARG A 103 -1.18 1.76 15.95
N CYS A 104 -2.17 1.38 15.14
CA CYS A 104 -2.59 -0.02 15.02
C CYS A 104 -1.60 -0.88 14.21
N TYR A 105 -0.89 -0.29 13.24
CA TYR A 105 0.11 -0.98 12.43
C TYR A 105 1.41 -1.23 13.21
N ALA A 106 1.89 -0.27 13.99
CA ALA A 106 3.00 -0.42 14.90
C ALA A 106 2.74 -1.55 15.89
N HIS A 107 1.50 -1.74 16.34
CA HIS A 107 1.14 -2.89 17.17
C HIS A 107 1.27 -4.23 16.43
N ILE A 108 0.82 -4.31 15.17
CA ILE A 108 0.93 -5.54 14.35
C ILE A 108 2.38 -5.82 13.93
N ILE A 109 3.13 -4.80 13.50
CA ILE A 109 4.56 -4.91 13.21
C ILE A 109 5.31 -5.32 14.47
N ASN A 110 5.01 -4.75 15.64
CA ASN A 110 5.65 -5.18 16.89
C ASN A 110 5.31 -6.62 17.26
N LEU A 111 4.11 -7.13 16.93
CA LEU A 111 3.78 -8.54 17.14
C LEU A 111 4.57 -9.43 16.16
N VAL A 112 4.60 -9.11 14.87
CA VAL A 112 5.37 -9.86 13.86
C VAL A 112 6.87 -9.82 14.15
N VAL A 113 7.41 -8.66 14.51
CA VAL A 113 8.83 -8.48 14.88
C VAL A 113 9.16 -9.24 16.17
N ARG A 114 8.23 -9.31 17.14
CA ARG A 114 8.43 -10.11 18.36
C ARG A 114 8.40 -11.61 18.07
N ASP A 115 7.44 -12.07 17.29
CA ASP A 115 7.32 -13.48 16.90
C ASP A 115 8.59 -13.94 16.13
N GLU A 116 9.12 -13.09 15.23
CA GLU A 116 10.39 -13.36 14.53
C GLU A 116 11.62 -13.30 15.44
N LEU A 117 11.68 -12.33 16.36
CA LEU A 117 12.77 -12.27 17.34
C LEU A 117 12.74 -13.51 18.24
N GLU A 118 11.57 -13.98 18.67
CA GLU A 118 11.43 -15.20 19.49
C GLU A 118 11.81 -16.47 18.70
N GLU A 119 11.41 -16.60 17.43
CA GLU A 119 11.84 -17.70 16.56
C GLU A 119 13.37 -17.70 16.35
N HIS A 120 13.98 -16.53 16.11
CA HIS A 120 15.41 -16.39 15.89
C HIS A 120 16.25 -16.52 17.17
N PHE A 121 15.77 -16.07 18.33
CA PHE A 121 16.48 -16.26 19.61
C PHE A 121 16.55 -17.73 20.00
N SER A 122 15.55 -18.56 19.69
CA SER A 122 15.61 -20.01 19.93
C SER A 122 16.73 -20.72 19.14
N SER A 123 17.16 -20.13 18.02
CA SER A 123 18.26 -20.61 17.19
C SER A 123 19.62 -20.05 17.62
N ILE A 124 19.65 -18.91 18.32
CA ILE A 124 20.88 -18.26 18.81
C ILE A 124 21.34 -18.83 20.15
N THR A 125 20.45 -19.35 21.01
CA THR A 125 20.83 -19.99 22.29
C THR A 125 21.29 -21.45 22.18
N LYS A 126 21.54 -21.97 20.96
CA LYS A 126 22.08 -23.31 20.72
C LYS A 126 23.53 -23.33 20.19
N ILE A 127 24.27 -22.25 20.39
CA ILE A 127 25.74 -22.21 20.19
C ILE A 127 26.39 -21.83 21.52
#